data_AF-A0A9W6MBX9-F1
#
_entry.id   AF-A0A9W6MBX9-F1
#
_cell.length_a   1.000
_cell.length_b   1.000
_cell.length_c   1.000
_cell.angle_alpha   90.00
_cell.angle_beta   90.00
_cell.angle_gamma   90.00
#
_symmetry.space_group_name_H-M   'P 1'
#
loop_
_entity.id
_entity.type
_entity.pdbx_description
1 polymer ?
#
loop_
_entity_poly.entity_id
_entity_poly.type
_entity_poly.pdbx_seq_one_letter_code
_entity_poly.pdbx_strand_id
1 'polypeptide(L)' 'MSEPQIDPAGNTQQFRAFAQRKEPEAAPEKRSLVVPIVAVLAVVVVAAVAAYLIF' A
#
# COMPACT_ATOMS: atom_id res chain seq x y z
N MET A 1 -35.40 -14.20 7.52
CA MET A 1 -34.65 -15.33 8.11
C MET A 1 -33.88 -15.95 6.97
N SER A 2 -32.57 -15.69 6.85
CA SER A 2 -31.76 -16.35 5.83
C SER A 2 -31.45 -17.75 6.36
N GLU A 3 -32.10 -18.77 5.80
CA GLU A 3 -31.76 -20.16 6.11
C GLU A 3 -30.25 -20.35 5.91
N PRO A 4 -29.54 -20.94 6.87
CA PRO A 4 -28.14 -21.29 6.67
C PRO A 4 -28.12 -22.30 5.52
N GLN A 5 -27.72 -21.85 4.34
CA GLN A 5 -27.43 -22.71 3.20
C GLN A 5 -26.24 -23.59 3.61
N ILE A 6 -26.53 -24.69 4.31
CA ILE A 6 -25.54 -25.69 4.70
C ILE A 6 -25.16 -26.40 3.41
N ASP A 7 -23.96 -26.11 2.93
CA ASP A 7 -23.38 -26.82 1.80
C ASP A 7 -23.11 -28.29 2.20
N PRO A 8 -23.85 -29.27 1.64
CA PRO A 8 -23.69 -30.69 2.01
C PRO A 8 -22.33 -31.25 1.60
N ALA A 9 -21.64 -30.62 0.65
CA ALA A 9 -20.32 -31.04 0.19
C ALA A 9 -19.17 -30.39 0.98
N GLY A 10 -19.45 -29.41 1.85
CA GLY A 10 -18.47 -28.72 2.70
C GLY A 10 -17.38 -27.93 1.97
N ASN A 11 -17.33 -27.98 0.64
CA ASN A 11 -16.24 -27.45 -0.17
C ASN A 11 -16.48 -25.99 -0.61
N THR A 12 -17.74 -25.56 -0.67
CA THR A 12 -18.13 -24.19 -1.07
C THR A 12 -17.57 -23.15 -0.10
N GLN A 13 -17.46 -23.49 1.18
CA GLN A 13 -16.84 -22.60 2.17
C GLN A 13 -15.33 -22.45 1.91
N GLN A 14 -14.64 -23.51 1.47
CA GLN A 14 -13.23 -23.46 1.10
C GLN A 14 -13.01 -22.64 -0.17
N PHE A 15 -13.87 -22.80 -1.18
CA PHE A 15 -13.85 -21.97 -2.40
C PHE A 15 -14.15 -20.51 -2.09
N ARG A 16 -15.13 -20.22 -1.23
CA ARG A 16 -15.46 -18.86 -0.81
C ARG A 16 -14.30 -18.22 -0.04
N ALA A 17 -13.67 -18.95 0.87
CA ALA A 17 -12.48 -18.48 1.58
C ALA A 17 -11.29 -18.25 0.64
N PHE A 18 -11.07 -19.12 -0.36
CA PHE A 18 -10.04 -18.93 -1.37
C PHE A 18 -10.31 -17.73 -2.28
N ALA A 19 -11.56 -17.53 -2.71
CA ALA A 19 -11.97 -16.41 -3.54
C ALA A 19 -11.82 -15.06 -2.79
N GLN A 20 -12.23 -15.01 -1.52
CA GLN A 20 -12.07 -13.83 -0.66
C GLN A 20 -10.60 -13.51 -0.37
N ARG A 21 -9.73 -14.52 -0.24
CA ARG A 21 -8.27 -14.31 -0.13
C ARG A 21 -7.65 -13.69 -1.39
N LYS A 22 -8.33 -13.78 -2.53
CA LYS A 22 -7.87 -13.28 -3.82
C LYS A 22 -8.35 -11.85 -4.09
N GLU A 23 -9.32 -11.34 -3.33
CA GLU A 23 -9.52 -9.91 -3.23
C GLU A 23 -8.25 -9.37 -2.55
N PRO A 24 -7.45 -8.55 -3.24
CA PRO A 24 -6.27 -7.99 -2.62
C PRO A 24 -6.78 -7.11 -1.48
N GLU A 25 -6.68 -7.63 -0.25
CA GLU A 25 -6.50 -6.82 0.96
C GLU A 25 -5.61 -5.68 0.52
N ALA A 26 -6.16 -4.46 0.44
CA ALA A 26 -5.51 -3.33 -0.21
C ALA A 26 -4.08 -3.28 0.31
N ALA A 27 -3.13 -3.72 -0.52
CA ALA A 27 -1.78 -4.00 -0.04
C ALA A 27 -1.32 -2.71 0.62
N PRO A 28 -0.84 -2.74 1.88
CA PRO A 28 -0.53 -1.52 2.61
C PRO A 28 0.37 -0.71 1.69
N GLU A 29 -0.15 0.44 1.25
CA GLU A 29 0.48 1.26 0.23
C GLU A 29 1.90 1.50 0.72
N LYS A 30 2.89 0.84 0.10
CA LYS A 30 4.27 0.93 0.53
C LYS A 30 4.66 2.39 0.30
N ARG A 31 4.56 3.21 1.35
CA ARG A 31 4.95 4.62 1.31
C ARG A 31 6.37 4.68 0.78
N SER A 32 6.49 5.08 -0.47
CA SER A 32 7.76 5.16 -1.14
C SER A 32 8.59 6.25 -0.48
N LEU A 33 9.76 5.89 0.03
CA LEU A 33 10.71 6.85 0.61
C LEU A 33 11.35 7.76 -0.46
N VAL A 34 11.09 7.51 -1.75
CA VAL A 34 11.61 8.33 -2.85
C VAL A 34 11.16 9.78 -2.71
N VAL A 35 9.88 10.02 -2.40
CA VAL A 35 9.33 11.39 -2.27
C VAL A 35 10.03 12.19 -1.17
N PRO A 36 10.13 11.71 0.09
CA PRO A 36 10.83 12.47 1.13
C PRO A 36 12.33 12.62 0.85
N ILE A 37 12.99 11.62 0.23
CA ILE A 37 14.42 11.71 -0.13
C ILE A 37 14.65 12.81 -1.16
N VAL A 38 13.82 12.87 -2.21
CA VAL A 38 13.93 13.91 -3.25
C VAL A 38 13.68 15.30 -2.66
N ALA A 39 12.70 15.43 -1.76
CA ALA A 39 12.42 16.70 -1.08
C ALA A 39 13.62 17.19 -0.25
N VAL A 40 14.24 16.31 0.53
CA VAL A 40 15.44 16.65 1.32
C VAL A 40 16.60 17.05 0.41
N LEU A 41 16.86 16.29 -0.65
CA LEU A 41 17.91 16.63 -1.62
C LEU A 41 17.69 18.00 -2.27
N ALA A 42 16.45 18.32 -2.66
CA ALA A 42 16.13 19.62 -3.25
C ALA A 42 16.44 20.78 -2.27
N VAL A 43 16.08 20.63 -0.99
CA VAL A 43 16.38 21.65 0.04
C VAL A 43 17.88 21.83 0.21
N VAL A 44 18.65 20.73 0.26
CA VAL A 44 20.12 20.78 0.40
C VAL A 44 20.75 21.52 -0.79
N VAL A 45 20.31 21.24 -2.02
CA VAL A 45 20.82 21.90 -3.22
C VAL A 45 20.52 23.40 -3.20
N VAL A 46 19.29 23.79 -2.85
CA VAL A 46 18.90 25.20 -2.75
C VAL A 46 19.74 25.92 -1.70
N ALA A 47 19.94 25.31 -0.53
CA ALA A 47 20.78 25.89 0.52
C ALA A 47 22.24 26.06 0.08
N ALA A 48 22.80 25.07 -0.62
CA ALA A 48 24.16 25.14 -1.14
C ALA A 48 24.32 26.24 -2.20
N VAL A 49 23.35 26.39 -3.11
CA VAL A 49 23.33 27.46 -4.10
C VAL A 49 23.21 28.83 -3.42
N ALA A 50 22.32 28.96 -2.44
CA ALA A 50 22.16 30.21 -1.70
C ALA A 50 23.46 30.58 -0.96
N ALA A 51 24.11 29.61 -0.31
CA ALA A 51 25.41 29.83 0.35
C ALA A 51 26.48 30.26 -0.66
N TYR A 52 26.57 29.60 -1.83
CA TYR A 52 27.51 29.95 -2.89
C TYR A 52 27.28 31.36 -3.47
N LEU A 53 26.04 31.84 -3.52
CA LEU A 53 25.74 33.18 -4.02
C LEU A 53 25.98 34.29 -2.97
N ILE A 54 26.01 33.92 -1.68
CA ILE A 54 26.24 34.86 -0.56
C ILE A 54 27.73 34.99 -0.22
N PHE A 55 28.51 33.91 -0.39
CA PHE A 55 29.96 33.88 -0.16
C PHE A 55 30.77 34.25 -1.41
#